data_AF-A0A0A2C510-F1
#
_entry.id   AF-A0A0A2C510-F1
#
_cell.length_a   1.000
_cell.length_b   1.000
_cell.length_c   1.000
_cell.angle_alpha   90.00
_cell.angle_beta   90.00
_cell.angle_gamma   90.00
#
_symmetry.space_group_name_H-M   'P 1'
#
loop_
_entity.id
_entity.type
_entity.pdbx_description
1 polymer ?
#
loop_
_entity_poly.entity_id
_entity_poly.type
_entity_poly.pdbx_seq_one_letter_code
_entity_poly.pdbx_strand_id
1 'polypeptide(L)' 'MGEAKRRRELGLPPKAKKEKKTRTNESQFSWSQFSINKLKSQYPAAPFVTTALFLLVLQLGFSLNS' A
#
# COMPACT_ATOMS: atom_id res chain seq x y z
N MET A 1 42.66 -2.66 -9.06
CA MET A 1 42.56 -1.19 -8.88
C MET A 1 41.45 -0.68 -9.79
N GLY A 2 40.31 -0.31 -9.22
CA GLY A 2 39.04 -0.17 -9.95
C GLY A 2 38.91 1.09 -10.82
N GLU A 3 37.92 1.06 -11.71
CA GLU A 3 37.61 2.09 -12.72
C GLU A 3 37.53 3.52 -12.17
N ALA A 4 37.17 3.68 -10.89
CA ALA A 4 37.12 4.98 -10.23
C ALA A 4 38.48 5.68 -10.15
N LYS A 5 39.58 4.91 -10.03
CA LYS A 5 40.94 5.47 -10.00
C LYS A 5 41.38 5.93 -11.39
N ARG A 6 41.10 5.14 -12.45
CA ARG A 6 41.35 5.53 -13.85
C ARG A 6 40.61 6.81 -14.24
N ARG A 7 39.38 7.00 -13.78
CA ARG A 7 38.62 8.23 -14.07
C ARG A 7 39.25 9.47 -13.44
N ARG A 8 39.79 9.37 -12.23
CA ARG A 8 40.51 10.47 -11.57
C ARG A 8 41.78 10.85 -12.32
N GLU A 9 42.55 9.85 -12.78
CA GLU A 9 43.77 10.08 -13.57
C GLU A 9 43.46 10.73 -14.92
N LEU A 10 42.31 10.41 -15.52
CA LEU A 10 41.83 11.00 -16.77
C LEU A 10 41.09 12.35 -16.58
N GLY A 11 41.05 12.91 -15.37
CA GLY A 11 40.34 14.16 -15.07
C GLY A 11 38.82 14.09 -15.29
N LEU A 12 38.26 12.88 -15.44
CA LEU A 12 36.85 12.69 -15.72
C LEU A 12 36.03 12.85 -14.43
N PRO A 13 34.89 13.57 -14.49
CA PRO A 13 34.05 13.76 -13.32
C PRO A 13 33.56 12.40 -12.79
N PRO A 14 33.45 12.25 -11.45
CA PRO A 14 32.94 11.03 -10.84
C PRO A 14 31.53 10.75 -11.35
N LYS A 15 31.20 9.48 -11.63
CA LYS A 15 29.85 9.09 -12.07
C LYS A 15 28.85 9.62 -11.04
N ALA A 16 27.88 10.42 -11.50
CA ALA A 16 26.80 10.90 -10.67
C ALA A 16 26.15 9.70 -9.96
N LYS A 17 26.15 9.73 -8.62
CA LYS A 17 25.36 8.79 -7.83
C LYS A 17 23.92 9.01 -8.29
N LYS A 18 23.29 7.96 -8.84
CA LYS A 18 21.86 7.98 -9.13
C LYS A 18 21.15 8.51 -7.89
N GLU A 19 20.57 9.70 -8.01
CA GLU A 19 19.74 10.27 -6.96
C GLU A 19 18.70 9.23 -6.60
N LYS A 20 18.73 8.85 -5.33
CA LYS A 20 17.74 7.98 -4.73
C LYS A 20 16.45 8.79 -4.72
N LYS A 21 15.65 8.65 -5.80
CA LYS A 21 14.28 9.16 -6.00
C LYS A 21 13.79 9.93 -4.77
N THR A 22 14.11 11.22 -4.74
CA THR A 22 13.53 12.17 -3.81
C THR A 22 12.04 12.17 -4.09
N ARG A 23 11.32 11.48 -3.21
CA ARG A 23 9.88 11.56 -2.92
C ARG A 23 9.18 12.69 -3.67
N THR A 24 8.92 12.45 -4.94
CA THR A 24 7.97 13.26 -5.67
C THR A 24 6.64 12.93 -5.02
N ASN A 25 6.07 13.91 -4.32
CA ASN A 25 4.66 13.98 -3.96
C ASN A 25 3.86 14.06 -5.27
N GLU A 26 3.94 12.99 -6.07
CA GLU A 26 3.06 12.76 -7.18
C GLU A 26 1.76 12.34 -6.51
N SER A 27 0.79 13.23 -6.63
CA SER A 27 -0.64 12.98 -6.62
C SER A 27 -0.96 11.68 -7.38
N GLN A 28 -0.63 10.54 -6.79
CA GLN A 28 -1.18 9.25 -7.14
C GLN A 28 -2.50 9.21 -6.42
N PHE A 29 -3.49 9.87 -7.03
CA PHE A 29 -4.90 9.65 -6.78
C PHE A 29 -5.20 8.20 -7.22
N SER A 30 -4.65 7.26 -6.46
CA SER A 30 -4.82 5.84 -6.63
C SER A 30 -6.16 5.49 -6.03
N TRP A 31 -7.18 5.42 -6.87
CA TRP A 31 -8.48 4.85 -6.52
C TRP A 31 -8.36 3.39 -6.03
N SER A 32 -7.17 2.77 -6.12
CA SER A 32 -6.91 1.40 -5.64
C SER A 32 -6.16 1.32 -4.32
N GLN A 33 -5.71 2.44 -3.72
CA GLN A 33 -5.10 2.43 -2.38
C GLN A 33 -6.15 2.51 -1.27
N PHE A 34 -7.28 1.82 -1.44
CA PHE A 34 -8.14 1.49 -0.31
C PHE A 34 -7.40 0.50 0.57
N SER A 35 -6.56 1.03 1.46
CA SER A 35 -5.75 0.26 2.40
C SER A 35 -6.70 -0.47 3.36
N ILE A 36 -6.96 -1.75 3.05
CA ILE A 36 -7.74 -2.67 3.89
C ILE A 36 -7.16 -2.68 5.33
N ASN A 37 -5.85 -2.46 5.45
CA ASN A 37 -5.17 -2.35 6.74
C ASN A 37 -5.57 -1.10 7.53
N LYS A 38 -5.74 0.06 6.88
CA LYS A 38 -6.30 1.27 7.52
C LYS A 38 -7.75 1.05 7.95
N LEU A 39 -8.55 0.38 7.11
CA LEU A 39 -9.95 0.10 7.45
C LEU A 39 -10.07 -0.83 8.65
N LYS A 40 -9.24 -1.88 8.71
CA LYS A 40 -9.17 -2.80 9.85
C LYS A 40 -8.74 -2.10 11.14
N SER A 41 -7.77 -1.18 11.08
CA SER A 41 -7.35 -0.45 12.27
C SER A 41 -8.40 0.57 12.73
N GLN A 42 -9.12 1.18 11.79
CA GLN A 42 -10.09 2.23 12.10
C GLN A 42 -11.44 1.65 12.54
N TYR A 43 -11.77 0.45 12.06
CA TYR A 43 -13.00 -0.27 12.41
C TYR A 43 -12.68 -1.71 12.83
N PRO A 44 -12.06 -1.92 14.01
CA PRO A 44 -11.73 -3.26 14.49
C PRO A 44 -12.98 -4.11 14.76
N ALA A 45 -14.13 -3.47 15.01
CA ALA A 45 -15.42 -4.13 15.22
C ALA A 45 -16.16 -4.47 13.92
N ALA A 46 -15.70 -3.99 12.76
CA ALA A 46 -16.32 -4.26 11.46
C ALA A 46 -16.64 -5.75 11.21
N PRO A 47 -15.73 -6.73 11.46
CA PRO A 47 -16.04 -8.14 11.24
C PRO A 47 -17.18 -8.66 12.13
N PHE A 48 -17.30 -8.15 13.37
CA PHE A 48 -18.37 -8.58 14.27
C PHE A 48 -19.72 -8.04 13.83
N VAL A 49 -19.78 -6.77 13.42
CA VAL A 49 -21.01 -6.13 12.93
C VAL A 49 -21.48 -6.79 11.64
N THR A 50 -20.57 -7.04 10.68
CA THR A 50 -20.94 -7.70 9.43
C THR A 50 -21.41 -9.13 9.64
N THR A 51 -20.77 -9.88 10.55
CA THR A 51 -21.19 -11.26 10.87
C THR A 51 -22.55 -11.29 11.57
N ALA A 52 -22.81 -10.38 12.51
CA ALA A 52 -24.10 -10.29 13.18
C ALA A 52 -25.22 -9.95 12.20
N LEU A 53 -24.98 -9.00 11.28
CA LEU A 53 -25.95 -8.65 10.24
C LEU A 53 -26.23 -9.83 9.30
N PHE A 54 -25.19 -10.57 8.91
CA PHE A 54 -25.31 -11.75 8.07
C PHE A 54 -26.17 -12.85 8.73
N LEU A 55 -25.94 -13.12 10.02
CA LEU A 55 -26.73 -14.09 10.78
C LEU A 55 -28.20 -13.66 10.89
N LEU A 56 -28.46 -12.37 11.10
CA LEU A 56 -29.81 -11.81 11.14
C LEU A 56 -30.56 -12.02 9.81
N VAL A 57 -29.89 -11.74 8.69
CA VAL A 57 -30.45 -11.96 7.34
C VAL A 57 -30.71 -13.45 7.11
N LEU A 58 -29.80 -14.32 7.54
CA LEU A 58 -29.99 -15.77 7.44
C LEU A 58 -31.19 -16.24 8.26
N GLN A 59 -31.35 -15.74 9.48
CA GLN A 59 -32.45 -16.11 10.35
C GLN A 59 -33.80 -15.60 9.81
N LEU A 60 -33.84 -14.37 9.30
CA LEU A 60 -35.02 -13.83 8.64
C LEU A 60 -35.37 -14.61 7.37
N GLY A 61 -34.38 -14.91 6.53
CA GLY A 61 -34.56 -15.70 5.32
C GLY A 61 -35.02 -17.13 5.60
N PHE A 62 -34.51 -17.75 6.66
CA PHE A 62 -34.94 -19.09 7.09
C PHE A 62 -36.37 -19.07 7.66
N SER A 63 -36.72 -18.05 8.44
CA SER A 63 -38.06 -17.90 9.01
C SER A 63 -39.13 -17.55 7.99
N LEU A 64 -38.76 -16.95 6.85
CA LEU A 64 -39.67 -16.63 5.75
C LEU A 64 -39.93 -17.80 4.79
N ASN A 65 -39.05 -18.81 4.81
CA ASN A 65 -39.09 -19.96 3.90
C ASN A 65 -39.51 -21.27 4.60
N SER A 66 -39.84 -21.19 5.90
CA SER A 66 -40.41 -22.26 6.73
C SER A 66 -41.90 -22.00 6.96
#